data_AF-A0A2W0CDQ5-F1
#
_entry.id   AF-A0A2W0CDQ5-F1
#
_cell.length_a   1.000
_cell.length_b   1.000
_cell.length_c   1.000
_cell.angle_alpha   90.00
_cell.angle_beta   90.00
_cell.angle_gamma   90.00
#
_symmetry.space_group_name_H-M   'P 1'
#
loop_
_entity.id
_entity.type
_entity.pdbx_description
1 polymer ?
#
loop_
_entity_poly.entity_id
_entity_poly.type
_entity_poly.pdbx_seq_one_letter_code
_entity_poly.pdbx_strand_id
1 'polypeptide(L)'
;MISFLMTLQRLLKGIFHAFKDPKFLALFILTAATLLSGTLFYTRVEGLHWIDALYFCAVTLTTVGHPEFVPTTGFSKAFTVIYMYAGIGLTFAMIARITAGILFPRKLQTEENPE
;
A
#
# COMPACT_ATOMS: atom_id res chain seq x y z
N MET A 1 -4.09 -7.71 33.86
CA MET A 1 -5.04 -7.44 32.75
C MET A 1 -5.13 -5.96 32.38
N ILE A 2 -5.13 -5.02 33.35
CA ILE A 2 -5.21 -3.57 33.07
C ILE A 2 -4.01 -3.05 32.26
N SER A 3 -2.78 -3.50 32.55
CA SER A 3 -1.59 -3.11 31.77
C SER A 3 -1.67 -3.51 30.30
N PHE A 4 -2.24 -4.69 30.01
CA PHE A 4 -2.47 -5.15 28.63
C PHE A 4 -3.45 -4.24 27.89
N LEU A 5 -4.53 -3.83 28.57
CA LEU A 5 -5.53 -2.95 27.99
C LEU A 5 -4.95 -1.55 27.71
N MET A 6 -4.12 -1.02 28.61
CA MET A 6 -3.43 0.26 28.40
C MET A 6 -2.44 0.20 27.24
N THR A 7 -1.67 -0.89 27.10
CA THR A 7 -0.78 -1.07 25.95
C THR A 7 -1.55 -1.19 24.64
N LEU A 8 -2.69 -1.89 24.64
CA LEU A 8 -3.55 -2.03 23.46
C LEU A 8 -4.13 -0.69 23.04
N GLN A 9 -4.64 0.11 23.99
CA GLN A 9 -5.15 1.45 23.70
C GLN A 9 -4.05 2.39 23.18
N ARG A 10 -2.82 2.29 23.70
CA ARG A 10 -1.67 3.05 23.18
C ARG A 10 -1.34 2.65 21.74
N LEU A 11 -1.34 1.36 21.43
CA LEU A 11 -1.11 0.85 20.08
C LEU A 11 -2.19 1.37 19.12
N LEU A 12 -3.47 1.24 19.47
CA LEU A 12 -4.59 1.73 18.67
C LEU A 12 -4.48 3.23 18.41
N LYS A 13 -4.21 4.04 19.44
CA LYS A 13 -3.99 5.50 19.27
C LYS A 13 -2.82 5.80 18.34
N GLY A 14 -1.74 5.02 18.41
CA GLY A 14 -0.60 5.13 17.48
C GLY A 14 -1.00 4.87 16.04
N ILE A 15 -1.76 3.80 15.78
CA ILE A 15 -2.31 3.48 14.45
C ILE A 15 -3.20 4.63 13.95
N PHE A 16 -4.16 5.08 14.75
CA PHE A 16 -5.03 6.20 14.38
C PHE A 16 -4.27 7.51 14.16
N HIS A 17 -3.14 7.71 14.85
CA HIS A 17 -2.27 8.85 14.62
C HIS A 17 -1.53 8.76 13.27
N ALA A 18 -1.07 7.56 12.89
CA ALA A 18 -0.44 7.34 11.59
C ALA A 18 -1.39 7.69 10.44
N PHE A 19 -2.68 7.35 10.55
CA PHE A 19 -3.70 7.73 9.56
C PHE A 19 -3.96 9.24 9.45
N LYS A 20 -3.52 10.06 10.41
CA LYS A 20 -3.62 11.52 10.34
C LYS A 20 -2.42 12.19 9.68
N ASP A 21 -1.32 11.46 9.45
CA ASP A 21 -0.20 11.98 8.69
C ASP A 21 -0.60 12.10 7.21
N PRO A 22 -0.61 13.30 6.62
CA PRO A 22 -1.01 13.48 5.22
C PRO A 22 -0.14 12.68 4.25
N LYS A 23 1.13 12.45 4.58
CA LYS A 23 2.06 11.69 3.74
C LYS A 23 1.77 10.19 3.82
N PHE A 24 1.39 9.69 5.00
CA PHE A 24 0.92 8.31 5.17
C PHE A 24 -0.41 8.10 4.43
N LEU A 25 -1.35 9.03 4.57
CA LEU A 25 -2.63 8.98 3.87
C LEU A 25 -2.45 9.03 2.34
N ALA A 26 -1.53 9.86 1.84
CA ALA A 26 -1.23 9.91 0.41
C ALA A 26 -0.70 8.56 -0.12
N LEU A 27 0.18 7.89 0.60
CA LEU A 27 0.66 6.54 0.22
C LEU A 27 -0.44 5.49 0.30
N PHE A 28 -1.31 5.58 1.31
CA PHE A 28 -2.46 4.69 1.44
C PHE A 28 -3.45 4.88 0.28
N ILE A 29 -3.77 6.12 -0.08
CA ILE A 29 -4.61 6.45 -1.22
C ILE A 29 -3.96 5.99 -2.53
N LEU A 30 -2.65 6.20 -2.70
CA LEU A 30 -1.92 5.72 -3.87
C LEU A 30 -2.00 4.20 -4.00
N THR A 31 -1.88 3.48 -2.88
CA THR A 31 -2.03 2.02 -2.82
C THR A 31 -3.46 1.58 -3.18
N ALA A 32 -4.47 2.28 -2.68
CA ALA A 32 -5.86 2.02 -3.05
C ALA A 32 -6.10 2.30 -4.54
N ALA A 33 -5.53 3.39 -5.07
CA ALA A 33 -5.63 3.76 -6.48
C ALA A 33 -4.94 2.74 -7.40
N THR A 34 -3.78 2.20 -7.02
CA THR A 34 -3.12 1.11 -7.76
C THR A 34 -3.93 -0.19 -7.70
N LEU A 35 -4.57 -0.50 -6.57
CA LEU A 35 -5.49 -1.65 -6.48
C LEU A 35 -6.68 -1.50 -7.43
N LEU A 36 -7.32 -0.33 -7.41
CA LEU A 36 -8.48 -0.03 -8.26
C LEU A 36 -8.10 -0.02 -9.75
N SER A 37 -6.96 0.58 -10.11
CA SER A 37 -6.50 0.62 -11.50
C SER A 37 -6.17 -0.77 -12.03
N GLY A 38 -5.50 -1.61 -11.23
CA GLY A 38 -5.25 -3.00 -11.58
C GLY A 38 -6.55 -3.80 -11.73
N THR A 39 -7.49 -3.64 -10.79
CA THR A 39 -8.79 -4.32 -10.83
C THR A 39 -9.56 -3.96 -12.11
N LEU A 40 -9.61 -2.67 -12.47
CA LEU A 40 -10.24 -2.18 -13.70
C LEU A 40 -9.53 -2.66 -14.97
N PHE A 41 -8.22 -2.90 -14.89
CA PHE A 41 -7.43 -3.44 -15.99
C PHE A 41 -7.75 -4.92 -16.22
N TYR A 42 -7.63 -5.78 -15.19
CA TYR A 42 -7.81 -7.22 -15.37
C TYR A 42 -9.27 -7.61 -15.61
N THR A 43 -10.24 -6.84 -15.09
CA THR A 43 -11.66 -7.02 -15.46
C THR A 43 -11.91 -6.77 -16.95
N ARG A 44 -11.26 -5.75 -17.54
CA ARG A 44 -11.46 -5.39 -18.95
C ARG A 44 -10.62 -6.22 -19.92
N VAL A 45 -9.36 -6.48 -19.57
CA VAL A 45 -8.37 -7.09 -20.47
C VAL A 45 -8.39 -8.61 -20.39
N GLU A 46 -8.52 -9.17 -19.19
CA GLU A 46 -8.51 -10.62 -18.95
C GLU A 46 -9.92 -11.16 -18.64
N GLY A 47 -10.95 -10.30 -18.61
CA GLY A 47 -12.34 -10.71 -18.41
C GLY A 47 -12.64 -11.27 -17.02
N LEU A 48 -11.76 -11.03 -16.04
CA LEU A 48 -11.97 -11.50 -14.67
C LEU A 48 -13.20 -10.85 -14.05
N HIS A 49 -13.91 -11.58 -13.19
CA HIS A 49 -14.91 -10.97 -12.33
C HIS A 49 -14.22 -9.97 -11.38
N TRP A 50 -14.90 -8.88 -11.02
CA TRP A 50 -14.26 -7.76 -10.30
C TRP A 50 -13.63 -8.17 -8.97
N ILE A 51 -14.21 -9.15 -8.27
CA ILE A 51 -13.66 -9.66 -7.02
C ILE A 51 -12.38 -10.48 -7.25
N ASP A 52 -12.32 -11.25 -8.34
CA ASP A 52 -11.17 -12.10 -8.68
C ASP A 52 -10.02 -11.24 -9.19
N ALA A 53 -10.33 -10.19 -9.96
CA ALA A 53 -9.37 -9.18 -10.37
C ALA A 53 -8.79 -8.42 -9.17
N LEU A 54 -9.64 -8.03 -8.21
CA LEU A 54 -9.20 -7.39 -6.97
C LEU A 54 -8.33 -8.32 -6.14
N TYR A 55 -8.72 -9.59 -6.01
CA TYR A 55 -7.94 -10.61 -5.34
C TYR A 55 -6.57 -10.79 -5.99
N PHE A 56 -6.53 -10.95 -7.32
CA PHE A 56 -5.29 -11.03 -8.09
C PHE A 56 -4.39 -9.81 -7.84
N CYS A 57 -4.92 -8.60 -7.97
CA CYS A 57 -4.18 -7.38 -7.70
C CYS A 57 -3.62 -7.33 -6.28
N ALA A 58 -4.43 -7.67 -5.28
CA ALA A 58 -3.99 -7.68 -3.89
C ALA A 58 -2.85 -8.66 -3.66
N VAL A 59 -3.00 -9.93 -4.07
CA VAL A 59 -1.96 -10.96 -3.85
C VAL A 59 -0.70 -10.69 -4.66
N THR A 60 -0.80 -10.07 -5.85
CA THR A 60 0.36 -9.64 -6.62
C THR A 60 1.07 -8.47 -5.96
N LEU A 61 0.33 -7.45 -5.50
CA LEU A 61 0.91 -6.26 -4.86
C LEU A 61 1.59 -6.59 -3.53
N THR A 62 1.04 -7.54 -2.77
CA THR A 62 1.61 -8.02 -1.50
C THR A 62 2.61 -9.16 -1.69
N THR A 63 2.99 -9.50 -2.92
CA THR A 63 3.97 -10.56 -3.26
C THR A 63 3.58 -11.98 -2.83
N VAL A 64 2.32 -12.22 -2.48
CA VAL A 64 1.79 -13.56 -2.15
C VAL A 64 1.69 -14.41 -3.42
N GLY A 65 1.23 -13.81 -4.51
CA GLY A 65 1.01 -14.48 -5.79
C GLY A 65 -0.31 -15.26 -5.84
N HIS A 66 -0.90 -15.33 -7.04
CA HIS A 66 -2.11 -16.10 -7.28
C HIS A 66 -1.74 -17.51 -7.72
N PRO A 67 -2.34 -18.58 -7.15
CA PRO A 67 -1.94 -19.96 -7.44
C PRO A 67 -2.36 -20.43 -8.84
N GLU A 68 -3.55 -20.03 -9.30
CA GLU A 68 -4.15 -20.61 -10.52
C GLU A 68 -4.17 -19.65 -11.73
N PHE A 69 -4.48 -18.38 -11.51
CA PHE A 69 -4.54 -17.36 -12.56
C PHE A 69 -3.16 -16.74 -12.84
N VAL A 70 -2.82 -16.69 -14.14
CA VAL A 70 -1.67 -15.97 -14.69
C VAL A 70 -2.16 -15.20 -15.92
N PRO A 71 -1.71 -13.94 -16.14
CA PRO A 71 -2.13 -13.15 -17.29
C PRO A 71 -1.86 -13.86 -18.62
N THR A 72 -2.87 -13.92 -19.50
CA THR A 72 -2.83 -14.76 -20.70
C THR A 72 -2.20 -14.03 -21.90
N THR A 73 -2.43 -12.72 -22.02
CA THR A 73 -1.95 -11.92 -23.15
C THR A 73 -0.55 -11.32 -22.93
N GLY A 74 0.18 -11.02 -24.02
CA GLY A 74 1.48 -10.33 -23.90
C GLY A 74 1.36 -8.94 -23.27
N PHE A 75 0.26 -8.23 -23.55
CA PHE A 75 -0.03 -6.92 -22.99
C PHE A 75 -0.28 -6.97 -21.47
N SER A 76 -1.10 -7.92 -21.00
CA SER A 76 -1.37 -8.06 -19.57
C SER A 76 -0.15 -8.53 -18.79
N LYS A 77 0.71 -9.39 -19.38
CA LYS A 77 2.01 -9.75 -18.79
C LYS A 77 2.91 -8.53 -18.61
N ALA A 78 3.04 -7.69 -19.63
CA ALA A 78 3.83 -6.45 -19.54
C ALA A 78 3.28 -5.50 -18.47
N PHE A 79 1.95 -5.31 -18.43
CA PHE A 79 1.30 -4.53 -17.38
C PHE A 79 1.59 -5.10 -15.99
N THR A 80 1.50 -6.43 -15.83
CA THR A 80 1.75 -7.13 -14.56
C THR A 80 3.17 -6.88 -14.06
N VAL A 81 4.17 -6.89 -14.94
CA VAL A 81 5.57 -6.59 -14.57
C VAL A 81 5.69 -5.16 -14.02
N ILE A 82 5.12 -4.18 -14.72
CA ILE A 82 5.13 -2.77 -14.27
C ILE A 82 4.37 -2.64 -12.92
N TYR A 83 3.24 -3.32 -12.79
CA TYR A 83 2.41 -3.35 -11.59
C TYR A 83 3.18 -3.88 -10.36
N MET A 84 3.96 -4.95 -10.54
CA MET A 84 4.81 -5.52 -9.49
C MET A 84 5.87 -4.51 -9.02
N TYR A 85 6.58 -3.85 -9.94
CA TYR A 85 7.57 -2.84 -9.56
C TYR A 85 6.96 -1.64 -8.84
N ALA A 86 5.78 -1.21 -9.27
CA ALA A 86 5.03 -0.16 -8.56
C ALA A 86 4.69 -0.60 -7.12
N GLY A 87 4.22 -1.83 -6.93
CA GLY A 87 3.92 -2.38 -5.60
C GLY A 87 5.13 -2.45 -4.68
N ILE A 88 6.28 -2.88 -5.21
CA ILE A 88 7.55 -2.88 -4.50
C ILE A 88 7.91 -1.45 -4.07
N GLY A 89 7.86 -0.48 -4.98
CA GLY A 89 8.13 0.93 -4.68
C GLY A 89 7.21 1.50 -3.60
N LEU A 90 5.91 1.19 -3.65
CA LEU A 90 4.94 1.58 -2.61
C LEU A 90 5.30 0.98 -1.24
N THR A 91 5.71 -0.29 -1.21
CA THR A 91 6.11 -0.98 0.02
C THR A 91 7.33 -0.31 0.65
N PHE A 92 8.37 -0.05 -0.15
CA PHE A 92 9.56 0.68 0.31
C PHE A 92 9.22 2.08 0.81
N ALA A 93 8.34 2.81 0.12
CA ALA A 93 7.89 4.13 0.56
C ALA A 93 7.17 4.06 1.92
N MET A 94 6.29 3.08 2.13
CA MET A 94 5.59 2.84 3.39
C MET A 94 6.58 2.58 4.53
N ILE A 95 7.55 1.68 4.32
CA ILE A 95 8.60 1.38 5.30
C ILE A 95 9.41 2.63 5.62
N ALA A 96 9.84 3.38 4.60
CA ALA A 96 10.60 4.62 4.77
C ALA A 96 9.83 5.67 5.60
N ARG A 97 8.50 5.77 5.43
CA ARG A 97 7.67 6.68 6.25
C ARG A 97 7.59 6.26 7.70
N ILE A 98 7.39 4.97 7.96
CA ILE A 98 7.35 4.44 9.32
C ILE A 98 8.70 4.68 10.01
N THR A 99 9.80 4.36 9.33
CA THR A 99 11.16 4.61 9.84
C THR A 99 11.39 6.09 10.10
N ALA A 100 10.99 6.99 9.19
CA ALA A 100 11.14 8.42 9.38
C ALA A 100 10.34 8.94 10.60
N GLY A 101 9.15 8.40 10.84
CA GLY A 101 8.36 8.72 12.03
C GLY A 101 8.97 8.24 13.35
N ILE A 102 9.83 7.22 13.31
CA ILE A 102 10.56 6.69 14.48
C ILE A 102 11.87 7.46 14.70
N LEU A 103 12.64 7.68 13.62
CA LEU A 103 14.01 8.18 13.68
C LEU A 103 14.11 9.71 13.82
N PHE A 104 13.20 10.45 13.17
CA PHE A 104 13.23 11.91 13.15
C PHE A 104 12.19 12.49 14.12
N PRO A 105 12.59 12.89 15.34
CA PRO A 105 11.70 13.65 16.21
C PRO A 105 11.32 14.97 15.53
N ARG A 106 10.04 15.33 15.63
CA ARG A 106 9.27 16.43 15.01
C ARG A 106 9.95 17.83 14.89
N LYS A 107 11.12 18.05 15.49
CA LYS A 107 11.81 19.35 15.54
C LYS A 107 12.58 19.72 14.27
N LEU A 108 13.01 18.76 13.44
CA LEU A 108 13.78 19.05 12.21
C LEU A 108 12.91 19.29 10.97
N GLN A 109 11.64 18.88 10.99
CA GLN A 109 10.72 19.10 9.86
C GLN A 109 10.26 20.55 9.74
N THR A 110 10.41 21.36 10.79
CA THR A 110 10.04 22.79 10.80
C THR A 110 11.18 23.68 10.27
N GLU A 111 12.43 23.20 10.24
CA GLU A 111 13.57 24.01 9.77
C GLU A 111 13.82 23.92 8.25
N GLU A 112 13.31 22.89 7.57
CA GLU A 112 13.54 22.68 6.12
C GLU A 112 12.50 23.37 5.22
N ASN A 113 11.50 24.06 5.79
CA ASN A 113 10.56 24.88 5.04
C ASN A 113 10.60 26.34 5.54
N PRO A 114 11.66 27.10 5.22
CA PRO A 114 11.56 28.55 5.30
C PRO A 114 10.54 29.01 4.26
N GLU A 115 9.64 29.90 4.68
CA GLU A 115 8.61 30.54 3.85
C GLU A 115 9.16 31.17 2.57
#